data_AF-X0XVC8-F1
#
_entry.id   AF-X0XVC8-F1
#
_cell.length_a   1.000
_cell.length_b   1.000
_cell.length_c   1.000
_cell.angle_alpha   90.00
_cell.angle_beta   90.00
_cell.angle_gamma   90.00
#
_symmetry.space_group_name_H-M   'P 1'
#
loop_
_entity.id
_entity.type
_entity.pdbx_description
1 polymer ?
#
loop_
_entity_poly.entity_id
_entity_poly.type
_entity_poly.pdbx_seq_one_letter_code
_entity_poly.pdbx_strand_id
1 'polypeptide(L)'
;GVIEAFYKYQDIIIGQILERLDKDTIVIVTSDHGFRDLPYPQRGLPHVSGWHRLEGIIAIRGPGVRPGVTLMNVDVFDITPTILALKKLPLAKDMPGRVIAEAFQRGVLEQPTFVESYTEMPEVPPVSDDLLHSPMDQDILDRLRSIGYIDAPVPSETDQPS
;
A
#
# COMPACT_ATOMS: atom_id res chain seq x y z
N GLY A 1 0.89 26.24 -5.76
CA GLY A 1 2.19 25.77 -6.30
C GLY A 1 2.00 24.55 -7.20
N VAL A 2 3.06 23.99 -7.80
CA VAL A 2 2.95 22.80 -8.69
C VAL A 2 2.39 21.58 -7.94
N ILE A 3 2.87 21.34 -6.72
CA ILE A 3 2.39 20.23 -5.86
C ILE A 3 0.90 20.39 -5.53
N GLU A 4 0.48 21.60 -5.13
CA GLU A 4 -0.93 21.91 -4.86
C GLU A 4 -1.81 21.70 -6.10
N ALA A 5 -1.33 22.07 -7.29
CA ALA A 5 -2.05 21.84 -8.54
C ALA A 5 -2.21 20.33 -8.83
N PHE A 6 -1.21 19.52 -8.50
CA PHE A 6 -1.29 18.07 -8.65
C PHE A 6 -2.30 17.44 -7.68
N TYR A 7 -2.35 17.89 -6.42
CA TYR A 7 -3.40 17.44 -5.48
C TYR A 7 -4.80 17.81 -5.96
N LYS A 8 -5.00 19.03 -6.48
CA LYS A 8 -6.29 19.43 -7.08
C LYS A 8 -6.64 18.58 -8.30
N TYR A 9 -5.66 18.22 -9.12
CA TYR A 9 -5.88 17.35 -10.27
C TYR A 9 -6.27 15.92 -9.84
N GLN A 10 -5.62 15.35 -8.82
CA GLN A 10 -6.00 14.06 -8.24
C GLN A 10 -7.41 14.09 -7.65
N ASP A 11 -7.78 15.16 -6.93
CA ASP A 11 -9.13 15.36 -6.40
C ASP A 11 -10.19 15.40 -7.51
N ILE A 12 -9.90 16.06 -8.65
CA ILE A 12 -10.78 16.05 -9.83
C ILE A 12 -10.96 14.62 -10.36
N ILE A 13 -9.88 13.83 -10.49
CA ILE A 13 -9.96 12.44 -10.96
C ILE A 13 -10.80 11.60 -10.01
N ILE A 14 -10.58 11.73 -8.70
CA ILE A 14 -11.37 11.02 -7.68
C ILE A 14 -12.84 11.41 -7.82
N GLY A 15 -13.15 12.70 -7.96
CA GLY A 15 -14.51 13.19 -8.21
C GLY A 15 -15.16 12.54 -9.44
N GLN A 16 -14.43 12.46 -10.55
CA GLN A 16 -14.92 11.82 -11.79
C GLN A 16 -15.18 10.32 -11.62
N ILE A 17 -14.39 9.62 -10.82
CA ILE A 17 -14.64 8.21 -10.47
C ILE A 17 -15.91 8.12 -9.63
N LEU A 18 -16.03 8.94 -8.58
CA LEU A 18 -17.18 8.96 -7.68
C LEU A 18 -18.50 9.26 -8.40
N GLU A 19 -18.49 10.09 -9.44
CA GLU A 19 -19.67 10.41 -10.26
C GLU A 19 -20.20 9.20 -11.06
N ARG A 20 -19.34 8.22 -11.35
CA ARG A 20 -19.67 7.04 -12.18
C ARG A 20 -20.02 5.81 -11.36
N LEU A 21 -19.68 5.80 -10.07
CA LEU A 21 -19.98 4.68 -9.17
C LEU A 21 -21.44 4.74 -8.70
N ASP A 22 -22.03 3.57 -8.49
CA ASP A 22 -23.33 3.48 -7.85
C ASP A 22 -23.26 3.90 -6.36
N LYS A 23 -24.43 4.16 -5.78
CA LYS A 23 -24.54 4.60 -4.37
C LYS A 23 -24.29 3.48 -3.37
N ASP A 24 -24.25 2.23 -3.81
CA ASP A 24 -24.04 1.04 -2.97
C ASP A 24 -22.56 0.59 -2.96
N THR A 25 -21.65 1.47 -3.39
CA THR A 25 -20.22 1.21 -3.42
C THR A 25 -19.49 1.88 -2.26
N ILE A 26 -18.66 1.10 -1.56
CA ILE A 26 -17.68 1.62 -0.60
C ILE A 26 -16.38 1.94 -1.34
N VAL A 27 -15.92 3.18 -1.20
CA VAL A 27 -14.68 3.70 -1.75
C VAL A 27 -13.72 3.96 -0.60
N ILE A 28 -12.50 3.43 -0.74
CA ILE A 28 -11.38 3.68 0.16
C ILE A 28 -10.29 4.34 -0.68
N VAL A 29 -9.92 5.57 -0.32
CA VAL A 29 -8.76 6.27 -0.88
C VAL A 29 -7.67 6.21 0.18
N THR A 30 -6.50 5.70 -0.19
CA THR A 30 -5.37 5.56 0.73
C THR A 30 -4.06 5.94 0.04
N SER A 31 -3.08 6.35 0.84
CA SER A 31 -1.68 6.51 0.45
C SER A 31 -0.83 5.82 1.50
N ASP A 32 0.09 4.98 1.07
CA ASP A 32 1.00 4.21 1.93
C ASP A 32 2.03 5.10 2.64
N HIS A 33 2.33 6.26 2.06
CA HIS A 33 3.16 7.30 2.67
C HIS A 33 2.68 8.70 2.28
N GLY A 34 3.13 9.70 3.03
CA GLY A 34 2.95 11.11 2.71
C GLY A 34 4.16 11.68 1.96
N PHE A 35 4.02 12.91 1.48
CA PHE A 35 5.09 13.63 0.79
C PHE A 35 5.49 14.88 1.58
N ARG A 36 6.79 15.09 1.76
CA ARG A 36 7.35 16.29 2.38
C ARG A 36 7.94 17.18 1.29
N ASP A 37 7.53 18.45 1.28
CA ASP A 37 8.10 19.45 0.39
C ASP A 37 9.51 19.82 0.90
N LEU A 38 10.57 19.30 0.25
CA LEU A 38 11.95 19.71 0.55
C LEU A 38 12.35 20.89 -0.35
N PRO A 39 12.99 21.94 0.20
CA PRO A 39 13.47 23.05 -0.60
C PRO A 39 14.71 22.61 -1.40
N TYR A 40 14.51 22.37 -2.71
CA TYR A 40 15.52 22.04 -3.73
C TYR A 40 16.31 20.73 -3.53
N PRO A 41 16.67 20.02 -4.63
CA PRO A 41 17.52 18.84 -4.53
C PRO A 41 18.93 19.26 -4.14
N GLN A 42 19.42 18.76 -3.00
CA GLN A 42 20.85 18.77 -2.72
C GLN A 42 21.52 17.85 -3.76
N ARG A 43 22.24 18.48 -4.70
CA ARG A 43 22.98 17.82 -5.76
C ARG A 43 23.99 16.85 -5.12
N GLY A 44 23.75 15.54 -5.27
CA GLY A 44 24.71 14.50 -4.84
C GLY A 44 24.21 13.47 -3.82
N LEU A 45 22.94 13.49 -3.39
CA LEU A 45 22.38 12.41 -2.57
C LEU A 45 21.59 11.42 -3.46
N PRO A 46 21.78 10.09 -3.28
CA PRO A 46 20.94 9.10 -3.95
C PRO A 46 19.48 9.32 -3.52
N HIS A 47 18.58 9.12 -4.48
CA HIS A 47 17.21 9.60 -4.45
C HIS A 47 16.35 9.11 -3.27
N VAL A 48 15.22 9.80 -3.08
CA VAL A 48 13.98 9.49 -2.33
C VAL A 48 13.94 9.46 -0.81
N SER A 49 15.03 9.21 -0.07
CA SER A 49 14.92 9.03 1.41
C SER A 49 14.50 10.28 2.22
N GLY A 50 14.63 11.49 1.64
CA GLY A 50 14.29 12.75 2.33
C GLY A 50 12.86 13.25 2.14
N TRP A 51 12.13 12.73 1.15
CA TRP A 51 10.84 13.29 0.70
C TRP A 51 9.62 12.55 1.26
N HIS A 52 9.83 11.42 1.95
CA HIS A 52 8.73 10.63 2.51
C HIS A 52 8.32 11.19 3.88
N ARG A 53 7.02 11.44 4.05
CA ARG A 53 6.40 11.52 5.37
C ARG A 53 5.88 10.12 5.68
N LEU A 54 6.10 9.62 6.90
CA LEU A 54 5.57 8.30 7.28
C LEU A 54 4.03 8.30 7.28
N GLU A 55 3.43 9.46 7.53
CA GLU A 55 1.98 9.60 7.58
C GLU A 55 1.41 9.82 6.17
N GLY A 56 0.78 8.77 5.62
CA GLY A 56 -0.06 8.84 4.43
C GLY A 56 -1.45 9.40 4.72
N ILE A 57 -2.41 9.08 3.85
CA ILE A 57 -3.82 9.47 4.02
C ILE A 57 -4.70 8.23 3.97
N ILE A 58 -5.83 8.28 4.66
CA ILE A 58 -6.92 7.33 4.49
C ILE A 58 -8.25 8.10 4.53
N ALA A 59 -9.11 7.83 3.55
CA ALA A 59 -10.48 8.35 3.49
C ALA A 59 -11.41 7.23 3.03
N ILE A 60 -12.54 7.06 3.73
CA ILE A 60 -13.51 6.00 3.47
C ILE A 60 -14.88 6.65 3.27
N ARG A 61 -15.59 6.26 2.21
CA ARG A 61 -16.95 6.75 1.90
C ARG A 61 -17.80 5.61 1.32
N GLY A 62 -19.04 5.50 1.77
CA GLY A 62 -20.01 4.58 1.17
C GLY A 62 -21.12 4.18 2.15
N PRO A 63 -21.98 3.23 1.74
CA PRO A 63 -23.01 2.66 2.61
C PRO A 63 -22.42 2.13 3.91
N GLY A 64 -23.09 2.41 5.03
CA GLY A 64 -22.67 1.92 6.34
C GLY A 64 -21.40 2.57 6.91
N VAL A 65 -20.71 3.44 6.18
CA VAL A 65 -19.57 4.21 6.73
C VAL A 65 -20.09 5.28 7.69
N ARG A 66 -19.39 5.51 8.80
CA ARG A 66 -19.76 6.53 9.79
C ARG A 66 -19.29 7.91 9.32
N PRO A 67 -20.18 8.91 9.18
CA PRO A 67 -19.75 10.26 8.84
C PRO A 67 -19.05 10.93 10.03
N GLY A 68 -18.07 11.80 9.74
CA GLY A 68 -17.42 12.64 10.74
C GLY A 68 -16.47 11.91 11.71
N VAL A 69 -16.07 10.67 11.40
CA VAL A 69 -15.08 9.93 12.20
C VAL A 69 -13.67 10.29 11.72
N THR A 70 -12.83 10.74 12.65
CA THR A 70 -11.39 10.82 12.45
C THR A 70 -10.76 9.49 12.86
N LEU A 71 -10.13 8.81 11.91
CA LEU A 71 -9.39 7.59 12.17
C LEU A 71 -8.00 7.93 12.70
N MET A 72 -7.61 7.30 13.81
CA MET A 72 -6.33 7.50 14.48
C MET A 72 -5.63 6.16 14.59
N ASN A 73 -4.29 6.13 14.45
CA ASN A 73 -3.48 4.92 14.57
C ASN A 73 -3.96 3.79 13.65
N VAL A 74 -4.21 4.13 12.38
CA VAL A 74 -4.49 3.16 11.31
C VAL A 74 -3.20 2.90 10.56
N ASP A 75 -2.91 1.63 10.34
CA ASP A 75 -1.77 1.17 9.58
C ASP A 75 -2.17 0.83 8.13
N VAL A 76 -1.23 0.88 7.19
CA VAL A 76 -1.46 0.40 5.82
C VAL A 76 -1.86 -1.08 5.80
N PHE A 77 -1.36 -1.88 6.76
CA PHE A 77 -1.74 -3.28 6.92
C PHE A 77 -3.20 -3.49 7.36
N ASP A 78 -3.89 -2.46 7.86
CA ASP A 78 -5.29 -2.55 8.27
C ASP A 78 -6.27 -2.52 7.08
N ILE A 79 -5.81 -2.10 5.90
CA ILE A 79 -6.66 -1.93 4.70
C ILE A 79 -7.22 -3.28 4.24
N THR A 80 -6.35 -4.28 4.02
CA THR A 80 -6.74 -5.60 3.53
C THR A 80 -7.72 -6.33 4.46
N PRO A 81 -7.44 -6.52 5.77
CA PRO A 81 -8.40 -7.19 6.67
C PRO A 81 -9.74 -6.45 6.73
N THR A 82 -9.75 -5.12 6.62
CA THR A 82 -10.99 -4.34 6.54
C THR A 82 -11.80 -4.65 5.27
N ILE A 83 -11.13 -4.73 4.11
CA ILE A 83 -11.80 -5.09 2.84
C ILE A 83 -12.35 -6.51 2.89
N LEU A 84 -11.59 -7.47 3.42
CA LEU A 84 -12.05 -8.86 3.57
C LEU A 84 -13.28 -8.94 4.47
N ALA A 85 -13.27 -8.24 5.61
CA ALA A 85 -14.42 -8.19 6.52
C ALA A 85 -15.67 -7.59 5.84
N LEU A 86 -15.53 -6.52 5.07
CA LEU A 86 -16.63 -5.94 4.27
C LEU A 86 -17.18 -6.91 3.22
N LYS A 87 -16.32 -7.75 2.66
CA LYS A 87 -16.69 -8.79 1.67
C LYS A 87 -17.15 -10.10 2.32
N LYS A 88 -17.20 -10.17 3.65
CA LYS A 88 -17.53 -11.39 4.42
C LYS A 88 -16.63 -12.58 4.06
N LEU A 89 -15.38 -12.28 3.74
CA LEU A 89 -14.34 -13.27 3.48
C LEU A 89 -13.55 -13.53 4.77
N PRO A 90 -12.99 -14.73 4.95
CA PRO A 90 -12.21 -15.03 6.14
C PRO A 90 -10.96 -14.16 6.23
N LEU A 91 -10.46 -13.94 7.44
CA LEU A 91 -9.15 -13.34 7.67
C LEU A 91 -8.13 -14.45 7.87
N ALA A 92 -6.90 -14.27 7.37
CA ALA A 92 -5.82 -15.19 7.70
C ALA A 92 -5.29 -14.89 9.11
N LYS A 93 -4.94 -15.93 9.87
CA LYS A 93 -4.40 -15.77 11.23
C LYS A 93 -3.00 -15.18 11.24
N ASP A 94 -2.24 -15.38 10.18
CA ASP A 94 -0.88 -14.88 10.00
C ASP A 94 -0.81 -13.51 9.31
N MET A 95 -1.94 -12.94 8.87
CA MET A 95 -1.93 -11.64 8.21
C MET A 95 -1.76 -10.49 9.22
N PRO A 96 -0.90 -9.50 8.93
CA PRO A 96 -0.75 -8.33 9.77
C PRO A 96 -1.98 -7.41 9.67
N GLY A 97 -2.10 -6.51 10.65
CA GLY A 97 -3.14 -5.49 10.71
C GLY A 97 -4.42 -5.96 11.38
N ARG A 98 -5.38 -5.03 11.48
CA ARG A 98 -6.69 -5.24 12.09
C ARG A 98 -7.80 -4.66 11.21
N VAL A 99 -9.02 -5.11 11.45
CA VAL A 99 -10.20 -4.46 10.85
C VAL A 99 -10.40 -3.08 11.48
N ILE A 100 -10.55 -2.05 10.64
CA ILE A 100 -10.87 -0.66 11.05
C ILE A 100 -12.37 -0.57 11.34
N ALA A 101 -12.85 -1.33 12.32
CA ALA A 101 -14.27 -1.46 12.62
C ALA A 101 -14.91 -0.13 13.03
N GLU A 102 -14.12 0.78 13.63
CA GLU A 102 -14.53 2.11 14.04
C GLU A 102 -15.00 3.01 12.89
N ALA A 103 -14.60 2.70 11.64
CA ALA A 103 -15.03 3.42 10.45
C ALA A 103 -16.48 3.13 10.04
N PHE A 104 -17.10 2.05 10.55
CA PHE A 104 -18.39 1.57 10.09
C PHE A 104 -19.46 1.62 11.18
N GLN A 105 -20.71 1.78 10.75
CA GLN A 105 -21.89 1.77 11.61
C GLN A 105 -22.06 0.35 12.20
N ARG A 106 -22.67 0.29 13.38
CA ARG A 106 -22.95 -1.01 14.03
C ARG A 106 -23.83 -1.87 13.13
N GLY A 107 -23.42 -3.13 12.91
CA GLY A 107 -24.15 -4.09 12.10
C GLY A 107 -23.73 -4.14 10.62
N VAL A 108 -22.83 -3.26 10.17
CA VAL A 108 -22.26 -3.32 8.81
C VAL A 108 -21.25 -4.46 8.69
N LEU A 109 -20.39 -4.59 9.70
CA LEU A 109 -19.41 -5.66 9.79
C LEU A 109 -19.99 -6.81 10.61
N GLU A 110 -19.82 -8.03 10.09
CA GLU A 110 -20.10 -9.27 10.79
C GLU A 110 -18.86 -9.75 11.55
N GLN A 111 -19.04 -10.75 12.41
CA GLN A 111 -17.90 -11.40 13.06
C GLN A 111 -17.05 -12.12 12.01
N PRO A 112 -15.74 -11.82 11.89
CA PRO A 112 -14.90 -12.49 10.92
C PRO A 112 -14.78 -13.98 11.18
N THR A 113 -14.75 -14.76 10.10
CA THR A 113 -14.24 -16.13 10.12
C THR A 113 -12.73 -16.10 9.84
N PHE A 114 -12.04 -17.22 10.10
CA PHE A 114 -10.59 -17.29 9.98
C PHE A 114 -10.13 -18.50 9.17
N VAL A 115 -9.04 -18.33 8.42
CA VAL A 115 -8.22 -19.39 7.79
C VAL A 115 -6.80 -19.34 8.36
N GLU A 116 -6.00 -20.39 8.20
CA GLU A 116 -4.62 -20.39 8.72
C GLU A 116 -3.75 -19.37 7.98
N SER A 117 -3.69 -19.44 6.64
CA SER A 117 -2.91 -18.52 5.81
C SER A 117 -3.52 -18.38 4.41
N TYR A 118 -3.28 -17.23 3.78
CA TYR A 118 -3.50 -17.04 2.34
C TYR A 118 -2.25 -17.32 1.49
N THR A 119 -1.11 -17.57 2.14
CA THR A 119 0.21 -17.69 1.50
C THR A 119 0.56 -19.14 1.16
N GLU A 120 -0.24 -20.12 1.62
CA GLU A 120 -0.16 -21.51 1.15
C GLU A 120 -0.70 -21.61 -0.29
N MET A 121 0.01 -20.98 -1.22
CA MET A 121 -0.10 -21.31 -2.64
C MET A 121 0.44 -22.73 -2.81
N PRO A 122 -0.21 -23.61 -3.63
CA PRO A 122 0.41 -24.86 -4.01
C PRO A 122 1.81 -24.56 -4.54
N GLU A 123 2.81 -25.36 -4.17
CA GLU A 123 4.20 -25.22 -4.62
C GLU A 123 4.21 -24.84 -6.10
N VAL A 124 4.51 -23.57 -6.38
CA VAL A 124 4.81 -23.16 -7.75
C VAL A 124 6.09 -23.93 -8.06
N PRO A 125 6.10 -24.81 -9.07
CA PRO A 125 7.32 -25.50 -9.46
C PRO A 125 8.41 -24.43 -9.58
N PRO A 126 9.63 -24.67 -9.07
CA PRO A 126 10.71 -23.71 -9.18
C PRO A 126 10.74 -23.25 -10.63
N VAL A 127 10.57 -21.94 -10.82
CA VAL A 127 10.72 -21.32 -12.13
C VAL A 127 12.07 -21.80 -12.63
N SER A 128 12.10 -22.50 -13.78
CA SER A 128 13.34 -23.02 -14.34
C SER A 128 14.41 -21.93 -14.31
N ASP A 129 15.62 -22.23 -13.85
CA ASP A 129 16.74 -21.26 -13.76
C ASP A 129 16.89 -20.42 -15.05
N ASP A 130 16.54 -20.98 -16.20
CA ASP A 130 16.49 -20.32 -17.51
C ASP A 130 15.64 -19.02 -17.56
N LEU A 131 14.62 -18.85 -16.72
CA LEU A 131 13.79 -17.63 -16.67
C LEU A 131 14.30 -16.60 -15.63
N LEU A 132 14.98 -17.05 -14.58
CA LEU A 132 15.68 -16.18 -13.61
C LEU A 132 16.95 -15.57 -14.22
N HIS A 133 17.50 -16.20 -15.27
CA HIS A 133 18.65 -15.74 -16.04
C HIS A 133 18.29 -14.98 -17.32
N SER A 134 17.02 -14.60 -17.52
CA SER A 134 16.74 -13.52 -18.48
C SER A 134 17.60 -12.32 -18.05
N PRO A 135 18.40 -11.70 -18.95
CA PRO A 135 19.16 -10.50 -18.62
C PRO A 135 18.14 -9.40 -18.30
N MET A 136 17.71 -9.36 -17.04
CA MET A 136 16.86 -8.32 -16.52
C MET A 136 17.68 -7.04 -16.69
N ASP A 137 17.23 -6.15 -17.57
CA ASP A 137 17.98 -4.95 -17.92
C ASP A 137 18.45 -4.28 -16.62
N GLN A 138 19.75 -4.00 -16.55
CA GLN A 138 20.35 -3.36 -15.38
C GLN A 138 19.61 -2.05 -15.03
N ASP A 139 19.09 -1.37 -16.06
CA ASP A 139 18.23 -0.19 -15.92
C ASP A 139 16.91 -0.47 -15.19
N ILE A 140 16.32 -1.66 -15.38
CA ILE A 140 15.11 -2.09 -14.66
C ILE A 140 15.46 -2.37 -13.20
N LEU A 141 16.57 -3.05 -12.92
CA LEU A 141 17.02 -3.32 -11.55
C LEU A 141 17.37 -2.02 -10.81
N ASP A 142 18.08 -1.11 -11.47
CA ASP A 142 18.42 0.19 -10.89
C ASP A 142 17.18 1.05 -10.69
N ARG A 143 16.20 0.96 -11.59
CA ARG A 143 14.90 1.59 -11.40
C ARG A 143 14.16 0.99 -10.20
N LEU A 144 14.10 -0.33 -10.07
CA LEU A 144 13.45 -1.02 -8.94
C LEU A 144 14.13 -0.69 -7.60
N ARG A 145 15.47 -0.59 -7.57
CA ARG A 145 16.23 -0.08 -6.42
C ARG A 145 15.89 1.38 -6.13
N SER A 146 15.81 2.22 -7.17
CA SER A 146 15.52 3.65 -7.02
C SER A 146 14.13 3.93 -6.44
N ILE A 147 13.19 2.98 -6.57
CA ILE A 147 11.83 3.08 -6.01
C ILE A 147 11.64 2.18 -4.77
N GLY A 148 12.71 1.56 -4.24
CA GLY A 148 12.70 0.82 -2.98
C GLY A 148 12.02 -0.56 -3.03
N TYR A 149 11.80 -1.13 -4.20
CA TYR A 149 11.15 -2.44 -4.36
C TYR A 149 12.09 -3.62 -4.14
N ILE A 150 13.41 -3.40 -4.19
CA ILE A 150 14.43 -4.40 -3.91
C ILE A 150 15.48 -3.79 -2.98
N ASP A 151 15.76 -4.49 -1.88
CA ASP A 151 16.88 -4.16 -1.02
C ASP A 151 18.20 -4.40 -1.77
N ALA A 152 19.22 -3.60 -1.47
CA ALA A 152 20.56 -3.86 -1.99
C ALA A 152 21.03 -5.24 -1.48
N PRO A 153 21.63 -6.08 -2.34
CA PRO A 153 22.17 -7.36 -1.88
C PRO A 153 23.19 -7.09 -0.76
N VAL A 154 23.02 -7.82 0.35
CA VAL A 154 23.99 -7.82 1.45
C VAL A 154 25.31 -8.38 0.90
N PRO A 155 26.45 -7.68 1.03
CA PRO A 155 27.73 -8.22 0.59
C PRO A 155 28.01 -9.53 1.32
N SER A 156 28.34 -10.59 0.57
CA SER A 156 28.81 -11.85 1.14
C SER A 156 30.16 -11.65 1.85
N GLU A 157 30.36 -12.31 2.99
CA GLU A 157 31.55 -12.20 3.87
C GLU A 157 32.91 -12.54 3.22
N THR A 158 32.97 -12.89 1.93
CA THR A 158 34.21 -13.28 1.25
C THR A 158 35.05 -12.12 0.70
N ASP A 159 34.66 -10.87 0.91
CA ASP A 159 35.34 -9.68 0.36
C ASP A 159 35.97 -8.76 1.43
N GLN A 160 36.53 -9.35 2.50
CA GLN A 160 37.49 -8.62 3.34
C GLN A 160 38.91 -8.85 2.83
N PRO A 161 39.68 -7.80 2.50
CA PRO A 161 41.08 -7.95 2.17
C PRO A 161 41.85 -8.36 3.43
N SER A 162 42.62 -9.43 3.30
CA SER A 162 43.69 -9.87 4.20
C SER A 162 44.66 -8.77 4.62
#